data_AF-A0A6B2LBM4-F1
#
_entry.id   AF-A0A6B2LBM4-F1
#
_cell.length_a   1.000
_cell.length_b   1.000
_cell.length_c   1.000
_cell.angle_alpha   90.00
_cell.angle_beta   90.00
_cell.angle_gamma   90.00
#
_symmetry.space_group_name_H-M   'P 1'
#
loop_
_entity.id
_entity.type
_entity.pdbx_description
1 polymer ?
#
loop_
_entity_poly.entity_id
_entity_poly.type
_entity_poly.pdbx_seq_one_letter_code
_entity_poly.pdbx_strand_id
1 'polypeptide(L)'
;MTEVCRAQMMWLVNKFVEEDNPNVGEIVLLLMRQIITGNVTRENIWLVEQLVDLCSRNMKFLVGGEKIEMIPITFLTFAAIIPDHFESTFQELKTKEISLCVKLFNEKFSSIIRIGRDLVRVIENCAKKKVSEFEAIYSDFMNNPSKFGNEVSDIWSIMRVRSPRVYIASRITSEMDIWLIFMMKYINLGGERRHEDWFRERYLSTDLSDNLIPDLIRYIVVCFHPDNKLLSSEKVPRWVIIGWLLKCCRTKEAQESAHLALFYDFLFYDEQGDKLMNIEPAVLLLTRSIPRYTEISASL
;
A
#
# COMPACT_ATOMS: atom_id res chain seq x y z
N MET A 1 -10.55 21.36 1.68
CA MET A 1 -9.64 22.43 1.19
C MET A 1 -10.12 22.85 -0.19
N THR A 2 -10.23 24.15 -0.46
CA THR A 2 -10.67 24.64 -1.78
C THR A 2 -9.61 24.34 -2.85
N GLU A 3 -9.99 24.32 -4.13
CA GLU A 3 -9.06 24.11 -5.26
C GLU A 3 -7.92 25.14 -5.23
N VAL A 4 -8.24 26.41 -4.96
CA VAL A 4 -7.26 27.50 -4.82
C VAL A 4 -6.25 27.20 -3.71
N CYS A 5 -6.72 26.79 -2.53
CA CYS A 5 -5.82 26.46 -1.41
C CYS A 5 -4.91 25.27 -1.74
N ARG A 6 -5.43 24.23 -2.42
CA ARG A 6 -4.61 23.08 -2.85
C ARG A 6 -3.51 23.52 -3.82
N ALA A 7 -3.85 24.33 -4.82
CA ALA A 7 -2.89 24.84 -5.79
C ALA A 7 -1.80 25.70 -5.13
N GLN A 8 -2.19 26.59 -4.21
CA GLN A 8 -1.24 27.42 -3.47
C GLN A 8 -0.33 26.59 -2.54
N MET A 9 -0.88 25.55 -1.91
CA MET A 9 -0.08 24.63 -1.09
C MET A 9 0.94 23.89 -1.94
N MET A 10 0.56 23.37 -3.12
CA MET A 10 1.50 22.73 -4.03
C MET A 10 2.55 23.70 -4.55
N TRP A 11 2.17 24.93 -4.89
CA TRP A 11 3.12 25.98 -5.27
C TRP A 11 4.17 26.22 -4.17
N LEU A 12 3.73 26.34 -2.92
CA LEU A 12 4.63 26.55 -1.77
C LEU A 12 5.57 25.36 -1.57
N VAL A 13 5.07 24.13 -1.69
CA VAL A 13 5.89 22.92 -1.59
C VAL A 13 6.94 22.86 -2.71
N ASN A 14 6.59 23.23 -3.94
CA ASN A 14 7.56 23.34 -5.04
C ASN A 14 8.68 24.33 -4.67
N LYS A 15 8.35 25.50 -4.10
CA LYS A 15 9.36 26.47 -3.65
C LYS A 15 10.26 25.95 -2.54
N PHE A 16 9.71 25.25 -1.57
CA PHE A 16 10.53 24.63 -0.52
C PHE A 16 11.45 23.53 -1.04
N VAL A 17 11.03 22.77 -2.06
CA VAL A 17 11.88 21.77 -2.71
C VAL A 17 12.99 22.43 -3.53
N GLU A 18 12.69 23.50 -4.27
CA GLU A 18 13.68 24.27 -5.04
C GLU A 18 14.79 24.85 -4.14
N GLU A 19 14.43 25.32 -2.95
CA GLU A 19 15.35 25.92 -1.97
C GLU A 19 15.99 24.89 -1.00
N ASP A 20 15.77 23.58 -1.23
CA ASP A 20 16.19 22.47 -0.36
C ASP A 20 15.91 22.73 1.14
N ASN A 21 14.70 23.22 1.42
CA ASN A 21 14.31 23.58 2.78
C ASN A 21 14.32 22.34 3.70
N PRO A 22 14.80 22.47 4.95
CA PRO A 22 14.76 21.37 5.91
C PRO A 22 13.34 20.79 6.07
N ASN A 23 13.23 19.48 6.24
CA ASN A 23 11.98 18.77 6.50
C ASN A 23 10.91 18.82 5.40
N VAL A 24 11.13 19.50 4.26
CA VAL A 24 10.15 19.49 3.15
C VAL A 24 9.88 18.08 2.61
N GLY A 25 10.83 17.16 2.78
CA GLY A 25 10.64 15.73 2.50
C GLY A 25 9.46 15.12 3.27
N GLU A 26 9.30 15.45 4.55
CA GLU A 26 8.20 14.94 5.36
C GLU A 26 6.84 15.44 4.85
N ILE A 27 6.78 16.71 4.41
CA ILE A 27 5.58 17.29 3.81
C ILE A 27 5.22 16.54 2.52
N VAL A 28 6.21 16.28 1.66
CA VAL A 28 6.01 15.52 0.42
C VAL A 28 5.52 14.09 0.72
N LEU A 29 6.08 13.43 1.72
CA LEU A 29 5.64 12.09 2.16
C LEU A 29 4.19 12.10 2.69
N LEU A 30 3.82 13.12 3.48
CA LEU A 30 2.45 13.30 3.96
C LEU A 30 1.47 13.56 2.83
N LEU A 31 1.90 14.29 1.80
CA LEU A 31 1.15 14.54 0.57
C LEU A 31 0.97 13.27 -0.26
N MET A 32 2.03 12.49 -0.47
CA MET A 32 1.95 11.19 -1.13
C MET A 32 0.97 10.25 -0.43
N ARG A 33 0.95 10.27 0.91
CA ARG A 33 0.01 9.50 1.73
C ARG A 33 -1.47 9.91 1.50
N GLN A 34 -1.75 11.06 0.90
CA GLN A 34 -3.13 11.45 0.55
C GLN A 34 -3.60 10.86 -0.79
N ILE A 35 -2.70 10.28 -1.59
CA ILE A 35 -3.09 9.58 -2.82
C ILE A 35 -3.81 8.29 -2.44
N ILE A 36 -4.98 8.07 -3.02
CA ILE A 36 -5.82 6.90 -2.77
C ILE A 36 -5.73 5.96 -3.99
N THR A 37 -5.34 4.70 -3.76
CA THR A 37 -5.43 3.61 -4.75
C THR A 37 -6.88 3.33 -5.11
N GLY A 38 -7.15 3.01 -6.38
CA GLY A 38 -8.49 2.70 -6.88
C GLY A 38 -9.40 3.93 -7.01
N ASN A 39 -8.82 5.14 -7.00
CA ASN A 39 -9.56 6.40 -7.04
C ASN A 39 -9.10 7.28 -8.22
N VAL A 40 -9.96 7.38 -9.23
CA VAL A 40 -9.72 8.20 -10.44
C VAL A 40 -10.49 9.52 -10.43
N THR A 41 -10.91 10.00 -9.25
CA THR A 41 -11.51 11.33 -9.13
C THR A 41 -10.51 12.41 -9.56
N ARG A 42 -11.03 13.53 -10.09
CA ARG A 42 -10.22 14.66 -10.57
C ARG A 42 -9.24 15.15 -9.51
N GLU A 43 -9.65 15.16 -8.24
CA GLU A 43 -8.84 15.59 -7.11
C GLU A 43 -7.66 14.66 -6.84
N ASN A 44 -7.88 13.34 -6.91
CA ASN A 44 -6.82 12.36 -6.69
C ASN A 44 -5.82 12.38 -7.86
N ILE A 45 -6.33 12.36 -9.10
CA ILE A 45 -5.51 12.45 -10.33
C ILE A 45 -4.66 13.72 -10.34
N TRP A 46 -5.26 14.86 -10.01
CA TRP A 46 -4.51 16.13 -9.92
C TRP A 46 -3.36 16.04 -8.92
N LEU A 47 -3.57 15.44 -7.73
CA LEU A 47 -2.51 15.32 -6.74
C LEU A 47 -1.39 14.39 -7.23
N VAL A 48 -1.75 13.27 -7.86
CA VAL A 48 -0.80 12.33 -8.48
C VAL A 48 0.05 13.05 -9.52
N GLU A 49 -0.57 13.80 -10.45
CA GLU A 49 0.13 14.59 -11.46
C GLU A 49 1.11 15.60 -10.84
N GLN A 50 0.67 16.35 -9.84
CA GLN A 50 1.52 17.34 -9.19
C GLN A 50 2.74 16.70 -8.52
N LEU A 51 2.55 15.56 -7.85
CA LEU A 51 3.62 14.89 -7.12
C LEU A 51 4.56 14.09 -8.03
N VAL A 52 4.06 13.45 -9.09
CA VAL A 52 4.93 12.75 -10.06
C VAL A 52 5.80 13.76 -10.81
N ASP A 53 5.26 14.91 -11.20
CA ASP A 53 6.01 15.98 -11.85
C ASP A 53 7.01 16.65 -10.89
N LEU A 54 6.64 16.84 -9.62
CA LEU A 54 7.56 17.33 -8.58
C LEU A 54 8.76 16.39 -8.41
N CYS A 55 8.51 15.08 -8.26
CA CYS A 55 9.56 14.08 -8.03
C CYS A 55 10.44 13.90 -9.28
N SER A 56 9.84 13.88 -10.46
CA SER A 56 10.56 13.70 -11.73
C SER A 56 11.50 14.88 -12.02
N ARG A 57 11.05 16.12 -11.79
CA ARG A 57 11.86 17.33 -11.98
C ARG A 57 12.95 17.49 -10.92
N ASN A 58 12.69 17.06 -9.69
CA ASN A 58 13.57 17.28 -8.55
C ASN A 58 14.25 16.00 -8.07
N MET A 59 14.81 15.22 -9.00
CA MET A 59 15.45 13.93 -8.69
C MET A 59 16.58 14.08 -7.65
N LYS A 60 17.36 15.16 -7.69
CA LYS A 60 18.43 15.43 -6.69
C LYS A 60 17.88 15.55 -5.27
N PHE A 61 16.72 16.19 -5.11
CA PHE A 61 16.04 16.30 -3.82
C PHE A 61 15.52 14.93 -3.36
N LEU A 62 14.96 14.15 -4.28
CA LEU A 62 14.41 12.83 -4.01
C LEU A 62 15.47 11.83 -3.52
N VAL A 63 16.67 11.88 -4.13
CA VAL A 63 17.79 10.97 -3.83
C VAL A 63 18.80 11.56 -2.85
N GLY A 64 18.60 12.81 -2.41
CA GLY A 64 19.52 13.57 -1.58
C GLY A 64 19.13 13.62 -0.12
N GLY A 65 20.13 13.83 0.74
CA GLY A 65 19.97 13.98 2.19
C GLY A 65 19.76 12.66 2.94
N GLU A 66 19.47 12.78 4.25
CA GLU A 66 19.26 11.64 5.17
C GLU A 66 17.83 11.04 5.11
N LYS A 67 17.09 11.32 4.04
CA LYS A 67 15.66 10.96 3.88
C LYS A 67 15.50 9.50 3.42
N ILE A 68 15.88 8.56 4.27
CA ILE A 68 15.95 7.11 3.95
C ILE A 68 14.65 6.58 3.35
N GLU A 69 13.49 7.07 3.81
CA GLU A 69 12.17 6.56 3.39
C GLU A 69 11.63 7.22 2.12
N MET A 70 12.26 8.28 1.62
CA MET A 70 11.76 9.05 0.48
C MET A 70 11.68 8.18 -0.78
N ILE A 71 12.76 7.51 -1.14
CA ILE A 71 12.83 6.69 -2.37
C ILE A 71 11.86 5.49 -2.28
N PRO A 72 11.88 4.66 -1.22
CA PRO A 72 10.96 3.53 -1.09
C PRO A 72 9.48 3.93 -1.14
N ILE A 73 9.10 4.97 -0.39
CA ILE A 73 7.70 5.41 -0.33
C ILE A 73 7.29 5.97 -1.69
N THR A 74 8.13 6.78 -2.34
CA THR A 74 7.83 7.30 -3.68
C THR A 74 7.59 6.17 -4.68
N PHE A 75 8.47 5.17 -4.70
CA PHE A 75 8.31 3.99 -5.56
C PHE A 75 6.99 3.26 -5.25
N LEU A 76 6.73 2.96 -3.98
CA LEU A 76 5.49 2.29 -3.56
C LEU A 76 4.24 3.10 -3.89
N THR A 77 4.27 4.41 -3.70
CA THR A 77 3.18 5.34 -3.98
C THR A 77 2.74 5.21 -5.43
N PHE A 78 3.66 5.44 -6.36
CA PHE A 78 3.36 5.47 -7.79
C PHE A 78 3.20 4.07 -8.39
N ALA A 79 4.03 3.09 -8.02
CA ALA A 79 3.94 1.76 -8.59
C ALA A 79 2.58 1.10 -8.30
N ALA A 80 2.00 1.33 -7.12
CA ALA A 80 0.74 0.71 -6.75
C ALA A 80 -0.51 1.33 -7.43
N ILE A 81 -0.43 2.57 -7.94
CA ILE A 81 -1.55 3.25 -8.62
C ILE A 81 -1.47 3.17 -10.15
N ILE A 82 -0.32 2.78 -10.72
CA ILE A 82 -0.19 2.52 -12.18
C ILE A 82 -1.30 1.58 -12.71
N PRO A 83 -1.68 0.49 -11.99
CA PRO A 83 -2.82 -0.36 -12.37
C PRO A 83 -4.17 0.38 -12.51
N ASP A 84 -4.38 1.47 -11.77
CA ASP A 84 -5.64 2.23 -11.77
C ASP A 84 -5.78 3.10 -13.03
N HIS A 85 -4.65 3.50 -13.63
CA HIS A 85 -4.58 4.40 -14.78
C HIS A 85 -4.55 3.66 -16.12
N PHE A 86 -5.30 2.55 -16.24
CA PHE A 86 -5.28 1.71 -17.44
C PHE A 86 -6.02 2.32 -18.64
N GLU A 87 -7.00 3.19 -18.42
CA GLU A 87 -7.78 3.82 -19.48
C GLU A 87 -6.91 4.72 -20.38
N SER A 88 -7.32 4.87 -21.65
CA SER A 88 -6.56 5.66 -22.63
C SER A 88 -6.45 7.15 -22.24
N THR A 89 -7.39 7.67 -21.45
CA THR A 89 -7.35 9.05 -20.96
C THR A 89 -6.22 9.33 -19.99
N PHE A 90 -5.65 8.32 -19.33
CA PHE A 90 -4.59 8.49 -18.33
C PHE A 90 -3.20 8.08 -18.85
N GLN A 91 -3.03 7.82 -20.15
CA GLN A 91 -1.79 7.27 -20.70
C GLN A 91 -0.57 8.17 -20.49
N GLU A 92 -0.74 9.49 -20.58
CA GLU A 92 0.35 10.42 -20.31
C GLU A 92 0.79 10.35 -18.84
N LEU A 93 -0.17 10.39 -17.91
CA LEU A 93 0.08 10.25 -16.48
C LEU A 93 0.76 8.91 -16.16
N LYS A 94 0.19 7.80 -16.65
CA LYS A 94 0.73 6.45 -16.50
C LYS A 94 2.18 6.37 -17.00
N THR A 95 2.48 7.01 -18.12
CA THR A 95 3.85 7.06 -18.68
C THR A 95 4.82 7.76 -17.72
N LYS A 96 4.40 8.88 -17.12
CA LYS A 96 5.22 9.61 -16.13
C LYS A 96 5.47 8.75 -14.88
N GLU A 97 4.44 8.08 -14.38
CA GLU A 97 4.53 7.18 -13.21
C GLU A 97 5.50 6.02 -13.46
N ILE A 98 5.35 5.32 -14.60
CA ILE A 98 6.22 4.22 -15.01
C ILE A 98 7.66 4.73 -15.13
N SER A 99 7.87 5.85 -15.83
CA SER A 99 9.21 6.41 -16.04
C SER A 99 9.89 6.74 -14.71
N LEU A 100 9.18 7.36 -13.77
CA LEU A 100 9.70 7.65 -12.44
C LEU A 100 10.04 6.36 -11.67
N CYS A 101 9.12 5.39 -11.64
CA CYS A 101 9.32 4.13 -10.92
C CYS A 101 10.51 3.34 -11.47
N VAL A 102 10.59 3.17 -12.79
CA VAL A 102 11.68 2.44 -13.45
C VAL A 102 13.02 3.14 -13.23
N LYS A 103 13.05 4.48 -13.30
CA LYS A 103 14.27 5.24 -13.00
C LYS A 103 14.74 5.03 -11.57
N LEU A 104 13.84 5.16 -10.59
CA LEU A 104 14.15 4.90 -9.18
C LEU A 104 14.62 3.47 -8.96
N PHE A 105 13.94 2.51 -9.58
CA PHE A 105 14.28 1.09 -9.49
C PHE A 105 15.69 0.81 -9.98
N ASN A 106 16.05 1.32 -11.17
CA ASN A 106 17.36 1.09 -11.76
C ASN A 106 18.49 1.85 -11.05
N GLU A 107 18.25 3.11 -10.65
CA GLU A 107 19.30 3.97 -10.08
C GLU A 107 19.47 3.80 -8.56
N LYS A 108 18.43 3.34 -7.85
CA LYS A 108 18.35 3.34 -6.39
C LYS A 108 17.80 2.02 -5.82
N PHE A 109 18.06 0.91 -6.50
CA PHE A 109 17.59 -0.42 -6.10
C PHE A 109 17.91 -0.78 -4.64
N SER A 110 19.12 -0.48 -4.16
CA SER A 110 19.54 -0.75 -2.76
C SER A 110 18.71 -0.02 -1.69
N SER A 111 18.02 1.05 -2.07
CA SER A 111 17.03 1.71 -1.20
C SER A 111 15.67 1.02 -1.32
N ILE A 112 15.25 0.69 -2.54
CA ILE A 112 13.96 0.07 -2.83
C ILE A 112 13.83 -1.34 -2.25
N ILE A 113 14.89 -2.15 -2.29
CA ILE A 113 14.87 -3.52 -1.73
C ILE A 113 14.54 -3.55 -0.23
N ARG A 114 14.77 -2.44 0.50
CA ARG A 114 14.42 -2.30 1.92
C ARG A 114 12.92 -2.38 2.19
N ILE A 115 12.09 -2.16 1.17
CA ILE A 115 10.65 -2.40 1.24
C ILE A 115 10.36 -3.84 1.65
N GLY A 116 11.21 -4.80 1.24
CA GLY A 116 11.01 -6.21 1.49
C GLY A 116 9.86 -6.79 0.66
N ARG A 117 9.16 -7.79 1.21
CA ARG A 117 8.14 -8.56 0.50
C ARG A 117 7.09 -7.71 -0.24
N ASP A 118 6.57 -6.64 0.37
CA ASP A 118 5.54 -5.80 -0.28
C ASP A 118 6.02 -5.10 -1.56
N LEU A 119 7.34 -5.06 -1.83
CA LEU A 119 7.90 -4.67 -3.14
C LEU A 119 7.45 -5.62 -4.24
N VAL A 120 7.59 -6.93 -3.98
CA VAL A 120 7.24 -7.99 -4.92
C VAL A 120 5.75 -7.94 -5.22
N ARG A 121 4.90 -7.75 -4.20
CA ARG A 121 3.45 -7.62 -4.36
C ARG A 121 3.07 -6.50 -5.33
N VAL A 122 3.67 -5.32 -5.19
CA VAL A 122 3.35 -4.16 -6.03
C VAL A 122 3.86 -4.38 -7.47
N ILE A 123 5.05 -4.94 -7.63
CA ILE A 123 5.62 -5.23 -8.96
C ILE A 123 4.80 -6.31 -9.68
N GLU A 124 4.42 -7.38 -8.97
CA GLU A 124 3.57 -8.45 -9.50
C GLU A 124 2.22 -7.91 -9.97
N ASN A 125 1.61 -6.98 -9.21
CA ASN A 125 0.35 -6.36 -9.60
C ASN A 125 0.47 -5.59 -10.92
N CYS A 126 1.52 -4.78 -11.09
CA CYS A 126 1.79 -4.10 -12.36
C CYS A 126 2.03 -5.08 -13.51
N ALA A 127 2.78 -6.16 -13.27
CA ALA A 127 3.04 -7.19 -14.27
C ALA A 127 1.75 -7.90 -14.72
N LYS A 128 0.87 -8.23 -13.77
CA LYS A 128 -0.46 -8.82 -14.05
C LYS A 128 -1.33 -7.91 -14.93
N LYS A 129 -1.23 -6.59 -14.75
CA LYS A 129 -1.89 -5.57 -15.59
C LYS A 129 -1.15 -5.23 -16.89
N LYS A 130 -0.19 -6.04 -17.31
CA LYS A 130 0.50 -5.92 -18.60
C LYS A 130 1.24 -4.60 -18.78
N VAL A 131 1.85 -4.10 -17.71
CA VAL A 131 2.80 -3.00 -17.79
C VAL A 131 4.16 -3.58 -18.17
N SER A 132 4.57 -3.37 -19.43
CA SER A 132 5.74 -4.01 -20.06
C SER A 132 7.03 -3.93 -19.23
N GLU A 133 7.32 -2.77 -18.67
CA GLU A 133 8.52 -2.51 -17.87
C GLU A 133 8.50 -3.31 -16.57
N PHE A 134 7.33 -3.45 -15.95
CA PHE A 134 7.16 -4.24 -14.74
C PHE A 134 7.10 -5.74 -15.04
N GLU A 135 6.58 -6.17 -16.20
CA GLU A 135 6.69 -7.57 -16.65
C GLU A 135 8.16 -7.97 -16.84
N ALA A 136 8.98 -7.08 -17.41
CA ALA A 136 10.41 -7.30 -17.55
C ALA A 136 11.12 -7.38 -16.19
N ILE A 137 10.84 -6.44 -15.27
CA ILE A 137 11.38 -6.46 -13.91
C ILE A 137 10.98 -7.73 -13.16
N TYR A 138 9.70 -8.11 -13.22
CA TYR A 138 9.20 -9.31 -12.55
C TYR A 138 9.82 -10.59 -13.12
N SER A 139 9.96 -10.67 -14.45
CA SER A 139 10.66 -11.77 -15.12
C SER A 139 12.12 -11.85 -14.69
N ASP A 140 12.79 -10.72 -14.55
CA ASP A 140 14.18 -10.68 -14.10
C ASP A 140 14.32 -11.12 -12.63
N PHE A 141 13.38 -10.81 -11.74
CA PHE A 141 13.40 -11.35 -10.38
C PHE A 141 13.30 -12.88 -10.34
N MET A 142 12.49 -13.46 -11.23
CA MET A 142 12.26 -14.90 -11.27
C MET A 142 13.41 -15.65 -11.96
N ASN A 143 13.93 -15.09 -13.04
CA ASN A 143 14.82 -15.81 -13.97
C ASN A 143 16.27 -15.32 -13.94
N ASN A 144 16.52 -14.06 -13.54
CA ASN A 144 17.82 -13.40 -13.62
C ASN A 144 18.18 -12.61 -12.35
N PRO A 145 18.10 -13.19 -11.13
CA PRO A 145 18.28 -12.45 -9.88
C PRO A 145 19.65 -11.77 -9.77
N SER A 146 20.68 -12.32 -10.42
CA SER A 146 22.04 -11.73 -10.47
C SER A 146 22.10 -10.32 -11.07
N LYS A 147 21.09 -9.89 -11.84
CA LYS A 147 20.99 -8.50 -12.35
C LYS A 147 20.85 -7.47 -11.23
N PHE A 148 20.38 -7.87 -10.06
CA PHE A 148 20.13 -7.00 -8.91
C PHE A 148 21.32 -6.96 -7.94
N GLY A 149 22.48 -7.45 -8.38
CA GLY A 149 23.69 -7.51 -7.58
C GLY A 149 23.67 -8.63 -6.54
N ASN A 150 24.68 -8.65 -5.67
CA ASN A 150 24.85 -9.72 -4.70
C ASN A 150 23.82 -9.69 -3.55
N GLU A 151 23.01 -8.63 -3.45
CA GLU A 151 21.96 -8.50 -2.44
C GLU A 151 20.77 -9.43 -2.72
N VAL A 152 20.59 -9.87 -3.96
CA VAL A 152 19.47 -10.73 -4.38
C VAL A 152 20.00 -12.04 -4.95
N SER A 153 19.96 -13.09 -4.13
CA SER A 153 20.28 -14.45 -4.60
C SER A 153 19.15 -15.05 -5.43
N ASP A 154 17.92 -14.80 -4.99
CA ASP A 154 16.66 -15.27 -5.58
C ASP A 154 15.52 -14.35 -5.12
N ILE A 155 14.33 -14.49 -5.72
CA ILE A 155 13.14 -13.75 -5.27
C ILE A 155 12.82 -14.00 -3.79
N TRP A 156 13.11 -15.20 -3.29
CA TRP A 156 12.84 -15.59 -1.90
C TRP A 156 13.65 -14.77 -0.89
N SER A 157 14.85 -14.35 -1.24
CA SER A 157 15.67 -13.45 -0.42
C SER A 157 14.93 -12.15 -0.10
N ILE A 158 14.22 -11.57 -1.08
CA ILE A 158 13.40 -10.37 -0.91
C ILE A 158 12.13 -10.69 -0.12
N MET A 159 11.47 -11.82 -0.45
CA MET A 159 10.21 -12.23 0.21
C MET A 159 10.39 -12.54 1.71
N ARG A 160 11.56 -13.03 2.11
CA ARG A 160 11.92 -13.24 3.52
C ARG A 160 12.06 -11.92 4.28
N VAL A 161 12.49 -10.85 3.61
CA VAL A 161 12.58 -9.52 4.25
C VAL A 161 11.17 -9.01 4.55
N ARG A 162 10.85 -8.91 5.84
CA ARG A 162 9.60 -8.30 6.30
C ARG A 162 9.56 -6.83 5.91
N SER A 163 8.40 -6.39 5.44
CA SER A 163 8.16 -4.98 5.14
C SER A 163 7.99 -4.12 6.40
N PRO A 164 8.83 -3.09 6.61
CA PRO A 164 8.67 -2.14 7.69
C PRO A 164 7.30 -1.44 7.73
N ARG A 165 6.84 -1.12 8.94
CA ARG A 165 5.53 -0.46 9.18
C ARG A 165 5.41 0.88 8.45
N VAL A 166 6.50 1.63 8.33
CA VAL A 166 6.48 2.96 7.68
C VAL A 166 6.04 2.87 6.22
N TYR A 167 6.48 1.84 5.49
CA TYR A 167 6.09 1.62 4.11
C TYR A 167 4.63 1.20 3.99
N ILE A 168 4.18 0.26 4.83
CA ILE A 168 2.78 -0.19 4.80
C ILE A 168 1.82 0.94 5.21
N ALA A 169 2.18 1.72 6.22
CA ALA A 169 1.39 2.87 6.67
C ALA A 169 1.32 4.00 5.62
N SER A 170 2.34 4.14 4.77
CA SER A 170 2.35 5.14 3.69
C SER A 170 1.29 4.89 2.60
N ARG A 171 0.77 3.65 2.53
CA ARG A 171 -0.19 3.20 1.50
C ARG A 171 -1.65 3.51 1.81
N ILE A 172 -1.95 3.98 3.02
CA ILE A 172 -3.31 4.38 3.39
C ILE A 172 -3.29 5.84 3.86
N THR A 173 -4.39 6.56 3.62
CA THR A 173 -4.50 7.94 4.07
C THR A 173 -4.53 8.03 5.59
N SER A 174 -4.16 9.20 6.13
CA SER A 174 -4.27 9.48 7.56
C SER A 174 -5.72 9.36 8.06
N GLU A 175 -6.71 9.70 7.23
CA GLU A 175 -8.12 9.58 7.59
C GLU A 175 -8.55 8.11 7.69
N MET A 176 -8.14 7.26 6.73
CA MET A 176 -8.39 5.81 6.78
C MET A 176 -7.78 5.17 8.02
N ASP A 177 -6.54 5.53 8.35
CA ASP A 177 -5.82 5.08 9.55
C ASP A 177 -6.64 5.35 10.82
N ILE A 178 -7.00 6.62 11.03
CA ILE A 178 -7.80 7.05 12.18
C ILE A 178 -9.11 6.26 12.26
N TRP A 179 -9.78 6.07 11.13
CA TRP A 179 -11.09 5.42 11.10
C TRP A 179 -11.01 3.92 11.37
N LEU A 180 -10.04 3.22 10.77
CA LEU A 180 -9.78 1.80 11.04
C LEU A 180 -9.39 1.56 12.50
N ILE A 181 -8.47 2.37 13.04
CA ILE A 181 -8.10 2.32 14.46
C ILE A 181 -9.32 2.59 15.33
N PHE A 182 -10.16 3.54 14.96
CA PHE A 182 -11.35 3.86 15.74
C PHE A 182 -12.30 2.67 15.87
N MET A 183 -12.58 1.99 14.75
CA MET A 183 -13.41 0.79 14.74
C MET A 183 -12.82 -0.31 15.65
N MET A 184 -11.52 -0.60 15.54
CA MET A 184 -10.90 -1.69 16.29
C MET A 184 -10.61 -1.36 17.77
N LYS A 185 -10.42 -0.09 18.13
CA LYS A 185 -10.12 0.31 19.53
C LYS A 185 -11.36 0.68 20.35
N TYR A 186 -12.38 1.26 19.73
CA TYR A 186 -13.45 1.91 20.48
C TYR A 186 -14.83 1.32 20.25
N ILE A 187 -15.07 0.66 19.11
CA ILE A 187 -16.37 0.04 18.83
C ILE A 187 -16.43 -1.36 19.44
N ASN A 188 -17.55 -1.67 20.10
CA ASN A 188 -17.82 -3.02 20.59
C ASN A 188 -18.27 -3.92 19.44
N LEU A 189 -17.88 -5.20 19.49
CA LEU A 189 -18.27 -6.21 18.53
C LEU A 189 -19.80 -6.29 18.38
N GLY A 190 -20.27 -6.29 17.14
CA GLY A 190 -21.68 -6.18 16.76
C GLY A 190 -22.14 -4.74 16.49
N GLY A 191 -21.33 -3.74 16.82
CA GLY A 191 -21.61 -2.31 16.58
C GLY A 191 -20.94 -1.74 15.32
N GLU A 192 -20.12 -2.51 14.62
CA GLU A 192 -19.28 -2.05 13.51
C GLU A 192 -20.03 -1.70 12.24
N ARG A 193 -21.19 -2.33 11.98
CA ARG A 193 -21.88 -2.28 10.68
C ARG A 193 -22.06 -0.87 10.11
N ARG A 194 -22.50 0.10 10.92
CA ARG A 194 -22.71 1.47 10.44
C ARG A 194 -21.39 2.16 10.08
N HIS A 195 -20.32 1.87 10.82
CA HIS A 195 -19.00 2.43 10.54
C HIS A 195 -18.37 1.79 9.29
N GLU A 196 -18.57 0.49 9.11
CA GLU A 196 -18.23 -0.24 7.89
C GLU A 196 -18.95 0.35 6.67
N ASP A 197 -20.27 0.55 6.76
CA ASP A 197 -21.07 1.14 5.67
C ASP A 197 -20.58 2.54 5.28
N TRP A 198 -20.28 3.40 6.26
CA TRP A 198 -19.73 4.73 6.00
C TRP A 198 -18.33 4.70 5.38
N PHE A 199 -17.46 3.81 5.86
CA PHE A 199 -16.12 3.65 5.28
C PHE A 199 -16.22 3.15 3.84
N ARG A 200 -17.10 2.17 3.60
CA ARG A 200 -17.36 1.61 2.27
C ARG A 200 -17.87 2.67 1.31
N GLU A 201 -18.86 3.46 1.72
CA GLU A 201 -19.42 4.53 0.90
C GLU A 201 -18.35 5.54 0.48
N ARG A 202 -17.44 5.89 1.40
CA ARG A 202 -16.39 6.88 1.14
C ARG A 202 -15.22 6.37 0.31
N TYR A 203 -14.76 5.14 0.52
CA TYR A 203 -13.50 4.65 -0.06
C TYR A 203 -13.62 3.39 -0.92
N LEU A 204 -14.69 2.61 -0.75
CA LEU A 204 -14.88 1.32 -1.41
C LEU A 204 -16.13 1.28 -2.31
N SER A 205 -16.49 2.43 -2.89
CA SER A 205 -17.69 2.62 -3.71
C SER A 205 -17.40 2.69 -5.22
N THR A 206 -16.16 2.96 -5.64
CA THR A 206 -15.76 3.04 -7.06
C THR A 206 -15.43 1.66 -7.63
N ASP A 207 -15.56 1.46 -8.94
CA ASP A 207 -15.26 0.16 -9.57
C ASP A 207 -13.81 -0.31 -9.34
N LEU A 208 -12.87 0.63 -9.20
CA LEU A 208 -11.45 0.36 -8.96
C LEU A 208 -11.08 0.25 -7.48
N SER A 209 -11.99 0.55 -6.55
CA SER A 209 -11.66 0.55 -5.11
C SER A 209 -11.25 -0.82 -4.57
N ASP A 210 -11.53 -1.90 -5.31
CA ASP A 210 -11.02 -3.25 -5.01
C ASP A 210 -9.49 -3.26 -4.88
N ASN A 211 -8.79 -2.39 -5.63
CA ASN A 211 -7.33 -2.27 -5.60
C ASN A 211 -6.80 -1.69 -4.27
N LEU A 212 -7.65 -1.02 -3.48
CA LEU A 212 -7.31 -0.50 -2.16
C LEU A 212 -7.38 -1.58 -1.07
N ILE A 213 -8.22 -2.61 -1.25
CA ILE A 213 -8.50 -3.62 -0.22
C ILE A 213 -7.23 -4.35 0.26
N PRO A 214 -6.31 -4.80 -0.62
CA PRO A 214 -5.05 -5.40 -0.19
C PRO A 214 -4.23 -4.47 0.72
N ASP A 215 -4.13 -3.18 0.39
CA ASP A 215 -3.37 -2.20 1.18
C ASP A 215 -4.00 -1.99 2.57
N LEU A 216 -5.34 -1.99 2.67
CA LEU A 216 -6.07 -1.93 3.96
C LEU A 216 -5.81 -3.18 4.81
N ILE A 217 -5.83 -4.37 4.20
CA ILE A 217 -5.53 -5.63 4.89
C ILE A 217 -4.08 -5.63 5.39
N ARG A 218 -3.10 -5.29 4.53
CA ARG A 218 -1.68 -5.18 4.93
C ARG A 218 -1.53 -4.21 6.10
N TYR A 219 -2.21 -3.07 6.07
CA TYR A 219 -2.19 -2.11 7.16
C TYR A 219 -2.69 -2.70 8.48
N ILE A 220 -3.86 -3.34 8.50
CA ILE A 220 -4.42 -3.96 9.72
C ILE A 220 -3.48 -5.04 10.27
N VAL A 221 -2.90 -5.85 9.38
CA VAL A 221 -1.97 -6.94 9.75
C VAL A 221 -0.66 -6.41 10.35
N VAL A 222 -0.02 -5.45 9.68
CA VAL A 222 1.37 -5.04 9.99
C VAL A 222 1.43 -3.86 10.96
N CYS A 223 0.49 -2.92 10.87
CA CYS A 223 0.54 -1.64 11.57
C CYS A 223 -0.28 -1.65 12.86
N PHE A 224 -1.38 -2.39 12.93
CA PHE A 224 -2.24 -2.43 14.11
C PHE A 224 -2.05 -3.71 14.94
N HIS A 225 -1.24 -3.62 15.99
CA HIS A 225 -1.00 -4.71 16.94
C HIS A 225 -1.64 -4.37 18.30
N PRO A 226 -2.86 -4.86 18.60
CA PRO A 226 -3.55 -4.61 19.87
C PRO A 226 -2.76 -5.20 21.05
N ASP A 227 -2.83 -4.52 22.20
CA ASP A 227 -2.27 -5.05 23.46
C ASP A 227 -3.20 -6.12 24.06
N ASN A 228 -2.71 -6.83 25.09
CA ASN A 228 -3.47 -7.90 25.73
C ASN A 228 -4.79 -7.43 26.35
N LYS A 229 -4.86 -6.16 26.79
CA LYS A 229 -6.09 -5.58 27.34
C LYS A 229 -7.15 -5.41 26.24
N LEU A 230 -6.74 -4.94 25.07
CA LEU A 230 -7.63 -4.80 23.93
C LEU A 230 -8.02 -6.17 23.36
N LEU A 231 -7.08 -7.12 23.28
CA LEU A 231 -7.34 -8.50 22.82
C LEU A 231 -8.36 -9.25 23.68
N SER A 232 -8.40 -8.97 24.99
CA SER A 232 -9.35 -9.59 25.94
C SER A 232 -10.65 -8.80 26.11
N SER A 233 -10.82 -7.71 25.37
CA SER A 233 -12.01 -6.84 25.47
C SER A 233 -13.13 -7.26 24.50
N GLU A 234 -14.28 -6.61 24.62
CA GLU A 234 -15.41 -6.77 23.70
C GLU A 234 -15.29 -5.90 22.43
N LYS A 235 -14.12 -5.33 22.15
CA LYS A 235 -13.91 -4.48 20.97
C LYS A 235 -13.83 -5.30 19.69
N VAL A 236 -14.12 -4.65 18.57
CA VAL A 236 -14.08 -5.29 17.24
C VAL A 236 -12.65 -5.81 16.97
N PRO A 237 -12.45 -7.13 16.82
CA PRO A 237 -11.13 -7.68 16.59
C PRO A 237 -10.72 -7.51 15.12
N ARG A 238 -9.41 -7.55 14.86
CA ARG A 238 -8.82 -7.32 13.53
C ARG A 238 -9.40 -8.23 12.45
N TRP A 239 -9.59 -9.50 12.78
CA TRP A 239 -10.10 -10.50 11.83
C TRP A 239 -11.53 -10.21 11.38
N VAL A 240 -12.36 -9.52 12.19
CA VAL A 240 -13.72 -9.12 11.78
C VAL A 240 -13.65 -8.07 10.69
N ILE A 241 -12.84 -7.02 10.87
CA ILE A 241 -12.65 -5.97 9.85
C ILE A 241 -12.06 -6.57 8.57
N ILE A 242 -11.08 -7.47 8.67
CA ILE A 242 -10.52 -8.15 7.50
C ILE A 242 -11.59 -8.99 6.80
N GLY A 243 -12.40 -9.76 7.53
CA GLY A 243 -13.50 -10.54 6.96
C GLY A 243 -14.53 -9.67 6.24
N TRP A 244 -14.83 -8.49 6.76
CA TRP A 244 -15.67 -7.50 6.08
C TRP A 244 -15.01 -6.95 4.80
N LEU A 245 -13.72 -6.62 4.84
CA LEU A 245 -12.98 -6.15 3.67
C LEU A 245 -12.96 -7.21 2.55
N LEU A 246 -12.79 -8.50 2.88
CA LEU A 246 -12.87 -9.58 1.89
C LEU A 246 -14.24 -9.69 1.23
N LYS A 247 -15.32 -9.45 1.98
CA LYS A 247 -16.69 -9.38 1.44
C LYS A 247 -16.93 -8.16 0.55
N CYS A 248 -16.07 -7.14 0.62
CA CYS A 248 -16.16 -5.97 -0.25
C CYS A 248 -15.56 -6.20 -1.64
N CYS A 249 -14.66 -7.18 -1.80
CA CYS A 249 -14.08 -7.51 -3.10
C CYS A 249 -15.18 -7.94 -4.09
N ARG A 250 -15.22 -7.30 -5.27
CA ARG A 250 -16.26 -7.56 -6.28
C ARG A 250 -15.81 -8.53 -7.34
N THR A 251 -14.50 -8.65 -7.56
CA THR A 251 -13.92 -9.55 -8.56
C THR A 251 -13.12 -10.67 -7.90
N LYS A 252 -12.98 -11.80 -8.62
CA LYS A 252 -12.14 -12.91 -8.18
C LYS A 252 -10.66 -12.51 -8.07
N GLU A 253 -10.17 -11.71 -9.02
CA GLU A 253 -8.81 -11.18 -9.00
C GLU A 253 -8.55 -10.34 -7.72
N ALA A 254 -9.51 -9.50 -7.33
CA ALA A 254 -9.43 -8.73 -6.09
C ALA A 254 -9.44 -9.62 -4.84
N GLN A 255 -10.26 -10.67 -4.81
CA GLN A 255 -10.25 -11.66 -3.71
C GLN A 255 -8.91 -12.38 -3.62
N GLU A 256 -8.35 -12.87 -4.73
CA GLU A 256 -7.05 -13.54 -4.77
C GLU A 256 -5.93 -12.61 -4.27
N SER A 257 -5.94 -11.34 -4.69
CA SER A 257 -5.00 -10.31 -4.22
C SER A 257 -5.15 -10.02 -2.72
N ALA A 258 -6.39 -9.93 -2.23
CA ALA A 258 -6.68 -9.71 -0.81
C ALA A 258 -6.29 -10.90 0.07
N HIS A 259 -6.50 -12.14 -0.39
CA HIS A 259 -6.05 -13.36 0.28
C HIS A 259 -4.53 -13.40 0.35
N LEU A 260 -3.84 -13.12 -0.76
CA LEU A 260 -2.39 -13.06 -0.78
C LEU A 260 -1.87 -11.99 0.21
N ALA A 261 -2.49 -10.81 0.27
CA ALA A 261 -2.13 -9.77 1.23
C ALA A 261 -2.32 -10.21 2.70
N LEU A 262 -3.37 -10.98 2.99
CA LEU A 262 -3.64 -11.53 4.32
C LEU A 262 -2.61 -12.59 4.72
N PHE A 263 -2.22 -13.47 3.80
CA PHE A 263 -1.27 -14.57 4.04
C PHE A 263 0.18 -14.22 3.74
N TYR A 264 0.47 -12.99 3.34
CA TYR A 264 1.81 -12.62 2.87
C TYR A 264 2.89 -12.84 3.94
N ASP A 265 2.56 -12.57 5.21
CA ASP A 265 3.48 -12.81 6.33
C ASP A 265 3.50 -14.28 6.79
N PHE A 266 2.54 -15.12 6.38
CA PHE A 266 2.57 -16.56 6.64
C PHE A 266 3.59 -17.28 5.77
N LEU A 267 3.66 -16.93 4.49
CA LEU A 267 4.45 -17.67 3.50
C LEU A 267 5.94 -17.76 3.85
N PHE A 268 6.46 -16.77 4.56
CA PHE A 268 7.88 -16.66 4.96
C PHE A 268 8.03 -16.36 6.45
N TYR A 269 7.10 -16.84 7.28
CA TYR A 269 7.15 -16.60 8.72
C TYR A 269 8.43 -17.17 9.34
N ASP A 270 9.17 -16.32 10.03
CA ASP A 270 10.32 -16.71 10.84
C ASP A 270 10.07 -16.34 12.31
N GLU A 271 10.04 -17.34 13.19
CA GLU A 271 9.81 -17.14 14.63
C GLU A 271 10.84 -16.22 15.30
N GLN A 272 12.05 -16.08 14.73
CA GLN A 272 13.11 -15.26 15.30
C GLN A 272 12.92 -13.76 14.99
N GLY A 273 12.29 -13.42 13.87
CA GLY A 273 12.19 -12.03 13.37
C GLY A 273 10.77 -11.51 13.20
N ASP A 274 9.81 -12.39 12.93
CA ASP A 274 8.42 -12.03 12.66
C ASP A 274 7.56 -12.02 13.92
N LYS A 275 6.53 -11.18 13.89
CA LYS A 275 5.59 -11.04 15.00
C LYS A 275 4.41 -11.97 14.76
N LEU A 276 4.05 -12.77 15.78
CA LEU A 276 2.82 -13.55 15.79
C LEU A 276 1.58 -12.71 15.39
N MET A 277 1.57 -11.43 15.79
CA MET A 277 0.50 -10.49 15.45
C MET A 277 0.33 -10.24 13.95
N ASN A 278 1.31 -10.57 13.10
CA ASN A 278 1.17 -10.49 11.64
C ASN A 278 0.45 -11.72 11.06
N ILE A 279 0.42 -12.84 11.77
CA ILE A 279 -0.22 -14.08 11.28
C ILE A 279 -1.55 -14.37 12.00
N GLU A 280 -1.71 -13.93 13.24
CA GLU A 280 -2.92 -14.13 14.04
C GLU A 280 -4.25 -13.80 13.32
N PRO A 281 -4.38 -12.68 12.55
CA PRO A 281 -5.67 -12.32 11.99
C PRO A 281 -6.20 -13.33 10.98
N ALA A 282 -5.33 -13.94 10.17
CA ALA A 282 -5.74 -14.92 9.18
C ALA A 282 -6.21 -16.22 9.84
N VAL A 283 -5.46 -16.71 10.84
CA VAL A 283 -5.83 -17.93 11.59
C VAL A 283 -7.14 -17.71 12.36
N LEU A 284 -7.33 -16.54 12.98
CA LEU A 284 -8.59 -16.23 13.64
C LEU A 284 -9.74 -16.09 12.64
N LEU A 285 -9.53 -15.46 11.49
CA LEU A 285 -10.56 -15.39 10.47
C LEU A 285 -10.98 -16.78 9.97
N LEU A 286 -9.99 -17.64 9.68
CA LEU A 286 -10.22 -19.03 9.29
C LEU A 286 -11.05 -19.79 10.32
N THR A 287 -10.63 -19.76 11.59
CA THR A 287 -11.24 -20.58 12.66
C THR A 287 -12.57 -20.02 13.16
N ARG A 288 -12.70 -18.69 13.27
CA ARG A 288 -13.90 -18.02 13.80
C ARG A 288 -15.03 -17.90 12.78
N SER A 289 -14.72 -18.06 11.49
CA SER A 289 -15.74 -18.04 10.43
C SER A 289 -16.46 -19.39 10.29
N ILE A 290 -15.85 -20.52 10.67
CA ILE A 290 -16.45 -21.87 10.53
C ILE A 290 -17.90 -21.97 11.06
N PRO A 291 -18.27 -21.43 12.23
CA PRO A 291 -19.62 -21.63 12.76
C PRO A 291 -20.73 -20.88 12.01
N ARG A 292 -20.41 -19.81 11.26
CA ARG A 292 -21.42 -18.89 10.69
C ARG A 292 -21.18 -18.46 9.24
N TYR A 293 -19.96 -18.58 8.76
CA TYR A 293 -19.48 -18.11 7.47
C TYR A 293 -18.48 -19.12 6.87
N THR A 294 -18.92 -20.38 6.75
CA THR A 294 -18.09 -21.49 6.26
C THR A 294 -17.46 -21.21 4.89
N GLU A 295 -18.15 -20.46 4.05
CA GLU A 295 -17.71 -20.04 2.73
C GLU A 295 -16.43 -19.18 2.77
N ILE A 296 -16.28 -18.34 3.79
CA ILE A 296 -15.06 -17.54 3.98
C ILE A 296 -13.91 -18.48 4.29
N SER A 297 -14.07 -19.37 5.28
CA SER A 297 -13.04 -20.34 5.66
C SER A 297 -12.65 -21.26 4.51
N ALA A 298 -13.60 -21.65 3.65
CA ALA A 298 -13.33 -22.51 2.51
C ALA A 298 -12.61 -21.78 1.35
N SER A 299 -12.74 -20.46 1.27
CA SER A 299 -12.13 -19.64 0.22
C SER A 299 -10.70 -19.17 0.52
N LEU A 300 -10.32 -19.17 1.80
CA LEU A 300 -9.01 -18.78 2.33
C LEU A 300 -8.02 -19.95 2.28
#